data_AF-A0A3C1FH92-F1
#
_entry.id   AF-A0A3C1FH92-F1
#
_cell.length_a   1.000
_cell.length_b   1.000
_cell.length_c   1.000
_cell.angle_alpha   90.00
_cell.angle_beta   90.00
_cell.angle_gamma   90.00
#
_symmetry.space_group_name_H-M   'P 1'
#
loop_
_entity.id
_entity.type
_entity.pdbx_description
1 polymer ?
#
loop_
_entity_poly.entity_id
_entity_poly.type
_entity_poly.pdbx_seq_one_letter_code
_entity_poly.pdbx_strand_id
1 'polypeptide(L)'
;MIPGLSAQEAQQLLRSIGTHRTGRVLSPLEVGRALAKALASGATRAELATQLQVGSTQLAAFLNLTRLTDEVGQLAEWGGSSHSGVAFSSAALLAVLPPNDQCVAATAILEHQLSWKEVVQLTQISVRSRRAISACISDVLRLRPKVERRYVFLGALKGDNLLTQIGAVSPVDRDRFAHTAVAEVIRRKDGFHVHLGTTRFSIVSSFDIVKASGFTADALEAAVGENLAKRLRHEHSD
;
A
#
# COMPACT_ATOMS: atom_id res chain seq x y z
N MET A 1 42.33 12.37 10.91
CA MET A 1 42.10 10.97 11.34
C MET A 1 40.90 10.97 12.28
N ILE A 2 40.05 9.94 12.21
CA ILE A 2 38.90 9.81 13.11
C ILE A 2 39.40 9.24 14.45
N PRO A 3 39.21 9.93 15.59
CA PRO A 3 39.65 9.44 16.90
C PRO A 3 39.14 8.01 17.18
N GLY A 4 40.00 7.16 17.76
CA GLY A 4 39.62 5.79 18.15
C GLY A 4 39.55 4.75 17.04
N LEU A 5 39.67 5.15 15.78
CA LEU A 5 39.65 4.24 14.62
C LEU A 5 41.06 4.05 14.05
N SER A 6 41.38 2.84 13.63
CA SER A 6 42.57 2.57 12.81
C SER A 6 42.44 3.24 11.44
N ALA A 7 43.56 3.41 10.72
CA ALA A 7 43.54 3.95 9.36
C ALA A 7 42.64 3.14 8.42
N GLN A 8 42.64 1.81 8.57
CA GLN A 8 41.79 0.91 7.79
C GLN A 8 40.30 1.05 8.15
N GLU A 9 39.96 1.10 9.45
CA GLU A 9 38.58 1.30 9.91
C GLU A 9 38.02 2.65 9.41
N ALA A 10 38.81 3.72 9.53
CA ALA A 10 38.44 5.05 9.05
C ALA A 10 38.22 5.06 7.53
N GLN A 11 39.07 4.35 6.76
CA GLN A 11 38.92 4.20 5.32
C GLN A 11 37.64 3.42 4.95
N GLN A 12 37.35 2.31 5.64
CA GLN A 12 36.14 1.51 5.42
C GLN A 12 34.87 2.30 5.74
N LEU A 13 34.91 3.10 6.82
CA LEU A 13 33.82 3.98 7.23
C LEU A 13 33.54 5.03 6.14
N LEU A 14 34.57 5.73 5.65
CA LEU A 14 34.45 6.70 4.56
C LEU A 14 33.94 6.07 3.26
N ARG A 15 34.33 4.83 2.96
CA ARG A 15 33.84 4.10 1.77
C ARG A 15 32.38 3.65 1.90
N SER A 16 31.87 3.54 3.12
CA SER A 16 30.50 3.07 3.38
C SER A 16 29.50 4.22 3.57
N ILE A 17 29.98 5.35 4.12
CA ILE A 17 29.22 6.57 4.33
C ILE A 17 29.55 7.58 3.21
N GLY A 18 28.63 7.80 2.26
CA GLY A 18 28.81 8.82 1.23
C GLY A 18 28.01 8.62 -0.06
N THR A 19 28.39 9.38 -1.09
CA THR A 19 27.79 9.41 -2.45
C THR A 19 28.07 8.14 -3.27
N HIS A 20 29.08 7.36 -2.89
CA HIS A 20 29.38 6.06 -3.50
C HIS A 20 28.44 4.99 -2.95
N ARG A 21 27.21 4.93 -3.49
CA ARG A 21 26.24 3.88 -3.14
C ARG A 21 26.71 2.48 -3.55
N THR A 22 27.56 2.40 -4.57
CA THR A 22 28.17 1.17 -5.08
C THR A 22 29.48 0.89 -4.34
N GLY A 23 29.63 -0.30 -3.77
CA GLY A 23 30.87 -0.73 -3.11
C GLY A 23 30.99 -0.37 -1.62
N ARG A 24 29.87 -0.22 -0.92
CA ARG A 24 29.83 -0.13 0.55
C ARG A 24 30.39 -1.42 1.16
N VAL A 25 31.35 -1.28 2.06
CA VAL A 25 32.09 -2.42 2.66
C VAL A 25 31.58 -2.77 4.06
N LEU A 26 30.94 -1.82 4.75
CA LEU A 26 30.31 -2.02 6.04
C LEU A 26 28.79 -2.01 5.89
N SER A 27 28.11 -2.82 6.69
CA SER A 27 26.66 -2.73 6.93
C SER A 27 26.30 -1.45 7.71
N PRO A 28 25.03 -1.01 7.70
CA PRO A 28 24.58 0.12 8.50
C PRO A 28 24.88 -0.04 9.99
N LEU A 29 24.74 -1.25 10.54
CA LEU A 29 25.03 -1.52 11.95
C LEU A 29 26.53 -1.37 12.26
N GLU A 30 27.40 -1.91 11.42
CA GLU A 30 28.85 -1.78 11.58
C GLU A 30 29.30 -0.32 11.50
N VAL A 31 28.68 0.46 10.61
CA VAL A 31 28.86 1.92 10.58
C VAL A 31 28.48 2.55 11.93
N GLY A 32 27.29 2.22 12.47
CA GLY A 32 26.85 2.71 13.77
C GLY A 32 27.83 2.39 14.90
N ARG A 33 28.36 1.16 14.93
CA ARG A 33 29.37 0.71 15.90
C ARG A 33 30.69 1.46 15.78
N ALA A 34 31.20 1.67 14.57
CA ALA A 34 32.42 2.45 14.34
C ALA A 34 32.26 3.92 14.79
N LEU A 35 31.10 4.53 14.51
CA LEU A 35 30.79 5.88 14.97
C LEU A 35 30.71 5.96 16.50
N ALA A 36 30.08 4.99 17.16
CA ALA A 36 30.02 4.93 18.62
C ALA A 36 31.42 4.79 19.24
N LYS A 37 32.30 3.97 18.65
CA LYS A 37 33.71 3.83 19.06
C LYS A 37 34.47 5.16 18.96
N ALA A 38 34.26 5.91 17.87
CA ALA A 38 34.88 7.22 17.70
C ALA A 38 34.40 8.25 18.74
N LEU A 39 33.09 8.28 19.02
CA LEU A 39 32.52 9.14 20.08
C LEU A 39 33.07 8.80 21.46
N ALA A 40 33.17 7.50 21.79
CA ALA A 40 33.76 7.04 23.05
C ALA A 40 35.25 7.42 23.19
N SER A 41 35.93 7.68 22.07
CA SER A 41 37.33 8.08 22.02
C SER A 41 37.53 9.61 21.97
N GLY A 42 36.47 10.38 22.22
CA GLY A 42 36.52 11.84 22.34
C GLY A 42 36.15 12.62 21.09
N ALA A 43 35.77 11.97 19.97
CA ALA A 43 35.25 12.68 18.81
C ALA A 43 33.90 13.34 19.12
N THR A 44 33.62 14.51 18.52
CA THR A 44 32.30 15.13 18.62
C THR A 44 31.40 14.73 17.46
N ARG A 45 30.07 14.81 17.66
CA ARG A 45 29.11 14.57 16.57
C ARG A 45 29.28 15.55 15.41
N ALA A 46 29.65 16.80 15.71
CA ALA A 46 29.89 17.82 14.70
C ALA A 46 31.11 17.48 13.84
N GLU A 47 32.22 17.08 14.47
CA GLU A 47 33.42 16.63 13.77
C GLU A 47 33.14 15.43 12.86
N LEU A 48 32.42 14.41 13.37
CA LEU A 48 32.08 13.23 12.58
C LEU A 48 31.17 13.58 11.40
N ALA A 49 30.16 14.43 11.62
CA ALA A 49 29.27 14.90 10.55
C ALA A 49 30.04 15.64 9.44
N THR A 50 30.97 16.53 9.83
CA THR A 50 31.81 17.27 8.89
C THR A 50 32.78 16.36 8.14
N GLN A 51 33.50 15.47 8.84
CA GLN A 51 34.50 14.59 8.23
C GLN A 51 33.87 13.57 7.28
N LEU A 52 32.68 13.07 7.61
CA LEU A 52 31.95 12.07 6.82
C LEU A 52 30.98 12.70 5.81
N GLN A 53 30.87 14.03 5.79
CA GLN A 53 29.95 14.80 4.94
C GLN A 53 28.49 14.31 5.03
N VAL A 54 28.03 14.01 6.25
CA VAL A 54 26.64 13.58 6.51
C VAL A 54 25.88 14.58 7.37
N GLY A 55 24.57 14.66 7.16
CA GLY A 55 23.70 15.44 8.02
C GLY A 55 23.59 14.85 9.42
N SER A 56 23.32 15.71 10.42
CA SER A 56 23.14 15.33 11.82
C SER A 56 22.06 14.25 12.01
N THR A 57 20.96 14.32 11.26
CA THR A 57 19.89 13.33 11.29
C THR A 57 20.35 11.95 10.83
N GLN A 58 21.15 11.89 9.76
CA GLN A 58 21.68 10.62 9.25
C GLN A 58 22.70 10.01 10.22
N LEU A 59 23.57 10.84 10.79
CA LEU A 59 24.50 10.41 11.83
C LEU A 59 23.76 9.84 13.05
N ALA A 60 22.71 10.52 13.51
CA ALA A 60 21.87 10.06 14.60
C ALA A 60 21.16 8.72 14.26
N ALA A 61 20.72 8.54 13.03
CA ALA A 61 20.10 7.28 12.59
C ALA A 61 21.07 6.09 12.65
N PHE A 62 22.34 6.25 12.24
CA PHE A 62 23.35 5.20 12.41
C PHE A 62 23.63 4.89 13.87
N LEU A 63 23.77 5.93 14.70
CA LEU A 63 23.99 5.75 16.13
C LEU A 63 22.79 5.08 16.82
N ASN A 64 21.57 5.30 16.33
CA ASN A 64 20.40 4.61 16.87
C ASN A 64 20.44 3.10 16.60
N LEU A 65 21.06 2.64 15.50
CA LEU A 65 21.16 1.20 15.23
C LEU A 65 21.92 0.44 16.30
N THR A 66 22.83 1.08 17.05
CA THR A 66 23.55 0.43 18.15
C THR A 66 22.67 0.14 19.36
N ARG A 67 21.42 0.63 19.36
CA ARG A 67 20.41 0.36 20.40
C ARG A 67 19.47 -0.78 20.01
N LEU A 68 19.64 -1.35 18.82
CA LEU A 68 18.89 -2.55 18.40
C LEU A 68 19.44 -3.78 19.11
N THR A 69 18.59 -4.79 19.30
CA THR A 69 19.08 -6.15 19.60
C THR A 69 19.95 -6.65 18.46
N ASP A 70 20.87 -7.58 18.75
CA ASP A 70 21.79 -8.08 17.74
C ASP A 70 21.05 -8.75 16.58
N GLU A 71 19.95 -9.47 16.87
CA GLU A 71 19.11 -10.11 15.85
C GLU A 71 18.50 -9.09 14.89
N VAL A 72 17.96 -7.98 15.40
CA VAL A 72 17.33 -6.95 14.56
C VAL A 72 18.37 -6.09 13.86
N GLY A 73 19.49 -5.81 14.53
CA GLY A 73 20.60 -5.05 13.98
C GLY A 73 21.20 -5.73 12.73
N GLN A 74 21.31 -7.07 12.74
CA GLN A 74 21.82 -7.82 11.59
C GLN A 74 20.88 -7.79 10.38
N LEU A 75 19.58 -7.54 10.58
CA LEU A 75 18.62 -7.35 9.49
C LEU A 75 18.71 -5.97 8.84
N ALA A 76 19.44 -5.01 9.43
CA ALA A 76 19.51 -3.65 8.92
C ALA A 76 20.33 -3.58 7.62
N GLU A 77 19.67 -3.21 6.52
CA GLU A 77 20.29 -3.08 5.20
C GLU A 77 20.29 -1.63 4.73
N TRP A 78 21.20 -1.27 3.82
CA TRP A 78 21.37 0.10 3.34
C TRP A 78 20.16 0.70 2.58
N GLY A 79 19.18 -0.12 2.23
CA GLY A 79 18.09 0.22 1.32
C GLY A 79 18.40 -0.23 -0.11
N GLY A 80 17.42 -0.89 -0.73
CA GLY A 80 17.57 -1.62 -1.98
C GLY A 80 16.59 -2.79 -1.99
N SER A 81 16.23 -3.28 -3.17
CA SER A 81 15.11 -4.20 -3.44
C SER A 81 15.20 -5.61 -2.84
N SER A 82 16.03 -5.81 -1.81
CA SER A 82 16.10 -7.08 -1.08
C SER A 82 14.89 -7.22 -0.16
N HIS A 83 14.07 -8.23 -0.42
CA HIS A 83 12.98 -8.63 0.47
C HIS A 83 13.47 -9.37 1.73
N SER A 84 14.79 -9.47 1.93
CA SER A 84 15.43 -10.24 2.99
C SER A 84 15.76 -9.43 4.26
N GLY A 85 15.70 -8.09 4.20
CA GLY A 85 16.16 -7.24 5.29
C GLY A 85 15.28 -6.02 5.55
N VAL A 86 15.58 -5.33 6.64
CA VAL A 86 14.91 -4.11 7.07
C VAL A 86 15.73 -2.92 6.58
N ALA A 87 15.11 -2.06 5.76
CA ALA A 87 15.77 -0.85 5.28
C ALA A 87 16.29 0.01 6.44
N PHE A 88 17.48 0.60 6.26
CA PHE A 88 18.22 1.39 7.24
C PHE A 88 17.35 2.40 7.98
N SER A 89 16.55 3.16 7.24
CA SER A 89 15.66 4.18 7.80
C SER A 89 14.55 3.59 8.67
N SER A 90 14.04 2.41 8.33
CA SER A 90 13.07 1.68 9.14
C SER A 90 13.72 1.05 10.38
N ALA A 91 14.90 0.43 10.23
CA ALA A 91 15.64 -0.16 11.35
C ALA A 91 16.01 0.89 12.41
N ALA A 92 16.47 2.07 11.98
CA ALA A 92 16.77 3.18 12.88
C ALA A 92 15.55 3.68 13.67
N LEU A 93 14.32 3.50 13.15
CA LEU A 93 13.09 3.81 13.88
C LEU A 93 12.77 2.73 14.93
N LEU A 94 13.11 1.46 14.70
CA LEU A 94 12.85 0.40 15.67
C LEU A 94 13.65 0.56 16.96
N ALA A 95 14.80 1.25 16.91
CA ALA A 95 15.66 1.51 18.05
C ALA A 95 15.00 2.28 19.21
N VAL A 96 13.84 2.89 18.98
CA VAL A 96 13.06 3.57 20.04
C VAL A 96 12.14 2.61 20.82
N LEU A 97 11.92 1.40 20.28
CA LEU A 97 11.06 0.38 20.88
C LEU A 97 11.82 -0.44 21.94
N PRO A 98 11.12 -1.01 22.94
CA PRO A 98 11.69 -2.00 23.84
C PRO A 98 12.28 -3.21 23.08
N PRO A 99 13.36 -3.85 23.56
CA PRO A 99 14.01 -4.98 22.88
C PRO A 99 13.05 -6.07 22.38
N ASN A 100 12.10 -6.50 23.21
CA ASN A 100 11.11 -7.52 22.83
C ASN A 100 10.22 -7.08 21.66
N ASP A 101 9.89 -5.78 21.58
CA ASP A 101 9.03 -5.23 20.53
C ASP A 101 9.80 -5.00 19.23
N GLN A 102 11.13 -4.83 19.28
CA GLN A 102 11.97 -4.65 18.11
C GLN A 102 11.89 -5.87 17.19
N CYS A 103 12.01 -7.08 17.74
CA CYS A 103 11.92 -8.31 16.98
C CYS A 103 10.54 -8.46 16.32
N VAL A 104 9.46 -8.23 17.08
CA VAL A 104 8.09 -8.34 16.55
C VAL A 104 7.84 -7.33 15.43
N ALA A 105 8.30 -6.09 15.60
CA ALA A 105 8.18 -5.07 14.57
C ALA A 105 9.02 -5.39 13.32
N ALA A 106 10.25 -5.90 13.49
CA ALA A 106 11.11 -6.31 12.38
C ALA A 106 10.49 -7.46 11.57
N THR A 107 9.95 -8.48 12.25
CA THR A 107 9.20 -9.57 11.60
C THR A 107 8.01 -9.04 10.81
N ALA A 108 7.20 -8.16 11.40
CA ALA A 108 6.06 -7.57 10.71
C ALA A 108 6.46 -6.75 9.46
N ILE A 109 7.59 -6.04 9.51
CA ILE A 109 8.14 -5.33 8.34
C ILE A 109 8.40 -6.30 7.20
N LEU A 110 9.04 -7.44 7.48
CA LEU A 110 9.40 -8.44 6.48
C LEU A 110 8.18 -9.21 5.97
N GLU A 111 7.31 -9.68 6.87
CA GLU A 111 6.14 -10.50 6.52
C GLU A 111 5.08 -9.70 5.75
N HIS A 112 4.82 -8.47 6.17
CA HIS A 112 3.78 -7.63 5.56
C HIS A 112 4.32 -6.58 4.60
N GLN A 113 5.64 -6.56 4.37
CA GLN A 113 6.32 -5.57 3.52
C GLN A 113 5.90 -4.15 3.91
N LEU A 114 6.01 -3.81 5.21
CA LEU A 114 5.59 -2.49 5.69
C LEU A 114 6.41 -1.39 5.02
N SER A 115 5.71 -0.41 4.45
CA SER A 115 6.35 0.78 3.89
C SER A 115 6.96 1.63 5.01
N TRP A 116 7.93 2.49 4.66
CA TRP A 116 8.54 3.41 5.64
C TRP A 116 7.50 4.26 6.39
N LYS A 117 6.44 4.73 5.71
CA LYS A 117 5.36 5.49 6.35
C LYS A 117 4.58 4.66 7.38
N GLU A 118 4.34 3.40 7.07
CA GLU A 118 3.69 2.46 8.00
C GLU A 118 4.58 2.16 9.22
N VAL A 119 5.90 2.04 9.04
CA VAL A 119 6.85 1.86 10.15
C VAL A 119 6.90 3.10 11.05
N VAL A 120 6.90 4.31 10.46
CA VAL A 120 6.79 5.56 11.23
C VAL A 120 5.50 5.57 12.04
N GLN A 121 4.37 5.23 11.41
CA GLN A 121 3.09 5.18 12.09
C GLN A 121 3.06 4.15 13.22
N LEU A 122 3.56 2.94 12.97
CA LEU A 122 3.67 1.86 13.95
C LEU A 122 4.46 2.30 15.18
N THR A 123 5.66 2.84 14.98
CA THR A 123 6.53 3.29 16.08
C THR A 123 5.91 4.45 16.86
N GLN A 124 5.28 5.41 16.18
CA GLN A 124 4.59 6.53 16.83
C GLN A 124 3.39 6.07 17.67
N ILE A 125 2.57 5.14 17.17
CA ILE A 125 1.42 4.62 17.92
C ILE A 125 1.92 3.87 19.15
N SER A 126 2.90 2.98 19.02
CA SER A 126 3.47 2.22 20.14
C SER A 126 4.02 3.15 21.23
N VAL A 127 4.88 4.11 20.85
CA VAL A 127 5.51 5.05 21.81
C VAL A 127 4.49 5.94 22.52
N ARG A 128 3.46 6.43 21.81
CA ARG A 128 2.46 7.35 22.40
C ARG A 128 1.42 6.63 23.25
N SER A 129 0.96 5.46 22.81
CA SER A 129 -0.15 4.75 23.45
C SER A 129 0.31 3.71 24.48
N ARG A 130 1.60 3.32 24.47
CA ARG A 130 2.16 2.23 25.28
C ARG A 130 1.39 0.91 25.15
N ARG A 131 0.70 0.71 24.02
CA ARG A 131 -0.01 -0.53 23.70
C ARG A 131 0.99 -1.57 23.20
N ALA A 132 0.59 -2.83 23.31
CA ALA A 132 1.36 -3.94 22.74
C ALA A 132 1.63 -3.70 21.24
N ILE A 133 2.86 -3.95 20.80
CA ILE A 133 3.29 -3.71 19.42
C ILE A 133 2.44 -4.48 18.39
N SER A 134 2.00 -5.69 18.74
CA SER A 134 1.12 -6.53 17.91
C SER A 134 -0.23 -5.86 17.60
N ALA A 135 -0.82 -5.20 18.59
CA ALA A 135 -2.06 -4.43 18.39
C ALA A 135 -1.81 -3.22 17.48
N CYS A 136 -0.67 -2.55 17.64
CA CYS A 136 -0.29 -1.43 16.79
C CYS A 136 -0.06 -1.86 15.32
N ILE A 137 0.54 -3.03 15.10
CA ILE A 137 0.71 -3.65 13.77
C ILE A 137 -0.66 -3.88 13.13
N SER A 138 -1.59 -4.50 13.86
CA SER A 138 -2.95 -4.75 13.37
C SER A 138 -3.65 -3.45 12.94
N ASP A 139 -3.54 -2.39 13.74
CA ASP A 139 -4.14 -1.09 13.44
C ASP A 139 -3.55 -0.48 12.15
N VAL A 140 -2.24 -0.53 11.97
CA VAL A 140 -1.56 -0.03 10.75
C VAL A 140 -1.99 -0.82 9.52
N LEU A 141 -2.01 -2.16 9.59
CA LEU A 141 -2.42 -3.00 8.46
C LEU A 141 -3.87 -2.76 8.05
N ARG A 142 -4.75 -2.47 9.01
CA ARG A 142 -6.17 -2.20 8.76
C ARG A 142 -6.41 -0.88 8.02
N LEU A 143 -5.45 0.04 8.07
CA LEU A 143 -5.48 1.32 7.34
C LEU A 143 -4.98 1.21 5.91
N ARG A 144 -4.46 0.05 5.49
CA ARG A 144 -4.01 -0.16 4.10
C ARG A 144 -5.17 0.08 3.13
N PRO A 145 -4.96 0.88 2.07
CA PRO A 145 -5.93 0.99 0.99
C PRO A 145 -6.24 -0.39 0.43
N LYS A 146 -7.52 -0.73 0.37
CA LYS A 146 -7.98 -1.93 -0.32
C LYS A 146 -8.21 -1.56 -1.79
N VAL A 147 -7.50 -2.22 -2.70
CA VAL A 147 -7.75 -2.06 -4.13
C VAL A 147 -9.02 -2.83 -4.46
N GLU A 148 -10.13 -2.12 -4.63
CA GLU A 148 -11.36 -2.69 -5.13
C GLU A 148 -11.38 -2.62 -6.66
N ARG A 149 -11.35 -3.78 -7.33
CA ARG A 149 -11.57 -3.83 -8.76
C ARG A 149 -13.06 -3.77 -9.04
N ARG A 150 -13.48 -2.75 -9.78
CA ARG A 150 -14.84 -2.62 -10.32
C ARG A 150 -14.81 -2.86 -11.82
N TYR A 151 -15.82 -3.54 -12.33
CA TYR A 151 -16.03 -3.78 -13.76
C TYR A 151 -17.15 -2.87 -14.23
N VAL A 152 -16.94 -2.22 -15.37
CA VAL A 152 -17.93 -1.32 -15.96
C VAL A 152 -18.29 -1.87 -17.33
N PHE A 153 -19.56 -2.15 -17.54
CA PHE A 153 -20.13 -2.48 -18.83
C PHE A 153 -20.99 -1.31 -19.31
N LEU A 154 -20.80 -0.87 -20.55
CA LEU A 154 -21.56 0.22 -21.16
C LEU A 154 -22.30 -0.33 -22.38
N GLY A 155 -23.63 -0.34 -22.34
CA GLY A 155 -24.48 -0.77 -23.43
C GLY A 155 -25.23 0.40 -24.07
N ALA A 156 -25.51 0.28 -25.36
CA ALA A 156 -26.43 1.15 -26.09
C ALA A 156 -27.82 0.52 -26.17
N LEU A 157 -28.85 1.34 -26.01
CA LEU A 157 -30.24 0.93 -26.23
C LEU A 157 -30.56 1.08 -27.73
N LYS A 158 -31.28 0.11 -28.29
CA LYS A 158 -31.66 0.08 -29.71
C LYS A 158 -33.18 0.01 -29.84
N GLY A 159 -33.72 0.74 -30.82
CA GLY A 159 -35.15 0.76 -31.17
C GLY A 159 -35.90 2.00 -30.67
N ASP A 160 -36.52 2.74 -31.60
CA ASP A 160 -37.13 4.05 -31.33
C ASP A 160 -38.27 4.00 -30.31
N ASN A 161 -39.06 2.92 -30.32
CA ASN A 161 -40.14 2.72 -29.36
C ASN A 161 -39.60 2.55 -27.92
N LEU A 162 -38.54 1.78 -27.74
CA LEU A 162 -37.89 1.60 -26.43
C LEU A 162 -37.35 2.92 -25.90
N LEU A 163 -36.69 3.70 -26.77
CA LEU A 163 -36.15 5.01 -26.41
C LEU A 163 -37.25 6.00 -26.00
N THR A 164 -38.38 5.99 -26.70
CA THR A 164 -39.54 6.83 -26.37
C THR A 164 -40.15 6.44 -25.03
N GLN A 165 -40.34 5.14 -24.78
CA GLN A 165 -40.85 4.63 -23.50
C GLN A 165 -39.92 4.99 -22.34
N ILE A 166 -38.61 4.76 -22.48
CA ILE A 166 -37.63 5.10 -21.44
C ILE A 166 -37.61 6.62 -21.19
N GLY A 167 -37.75 7.43 -22.24
CA GLY A 167 -37.82 8.89 -22.14
C GLY A 167 -38.99 9.39 -21.28
N ALA A 168 -40.12 8.69 -21.30
CA ALA A 168 -41.32 9.04 -20.52
C ALA A 168 -41.25 8.61 -19.05
N VAL A 169 -40.35 7.68 -18.69
CA VAL A 169 -40.21 7.13 -17.34
C VAL A 169 -39.31 8.03 -16.48
N SER A 170 -39.60 8.13 -15.18
CA SER A 170 -38.75 8.88 -14.25
C SER A 170 -37.34 8.24 -14.12
N PRO A 171 -36.28 9.00 -13.83
CA PRO A 171 -34.93 8.42 -13.65
C PRO A 171 -34.87 7.29 -12.60
N VAL A 172 -35.66 7.40 -11.52
CA VAL A 172 -35.68 6.39 -10.44
C VAL A 172 -36.31 5.09 -10.92
N ASP A 173 -37.42 5.17 -11.66
CA ASP A 173 -38.10 3.99 -12.19
C ASP A 173 -37.27 3.34 -13.32
N ARG A 174 -36.58 4.13 -14.14
CA ARG A 174 -35.62 3.63 -15.16
C ARG A 174 -34.55 2.74 -14.53
N ASP A 175 -33.88 3.24 -13.50
CA ASP A 175 -32.82 2.49 -12.82
C ASP A 175 -33.38 1.23 -12.16
N ARG A 176 -34.61 1.28 -11.61
CA ARG A 176 -35.32 0.09 -11.09
C ARG A 176 -35.57 -0.94 -12.19
N PHE A 177 -36.11 -0.55 -13.34
CA PHE A 177 -36.37 -1.46 -14.46
C PHE A 177 -35.11 -2.07 -15.02
N ALA A 178 -34.06 -1.27 -15.17
CA ALA A 178 -32.77 -1.72 -15.65
C ALA A 178 -32.10 -2.67 -14.67
N HIS A 179 -32.20 -2.39 -13.37
CA HIS A 179 -31.71 -3.31 -12.34
C HIS A 179 -32.39 -4.67 -12.46
N THR A 180 -33.73 -4.71 -12.55
CA THR A 180 -34.45 -5.99 -12.68
C THR A 180 -34.15 -6.70 -13.99
N ALA A 181 -34.12 -5.98 -15.12
CA ALA A 181 -33.82 -6.56 -16.42
C ALA A 181 -32.41 -7.18 -16.45
N VAL A 182 -31.40 -6.46 -15.95
CA VAL A 182 -30.04 -6.97 -15.84
C VAL A 182 -29.99 -8.17 -14.90
N ALA A 183 -30.63 -8.09 -13.72
CA ALA A 183 -30.63 -9.18 -12.74
C ALA A 183 -31.11 -10.52 -13.32
N GLU A 184 -32.12 -10.47 -14.18
CA GLU A 184 -32.65 -11.65 -14.87
C GLU A 184 -31.72 -12.17 -15.95
N VAL A 185 -31.18 -11.27 -16.79
CA VAL A 185 -30.25 -11.64 -17.87
C VAL A 185 -29.00 -12.30 -17.30
N ILE A 186 -28.43 -11.76 -16.22
CA ILE A 186 -27.22 -12.31 -15.60
C ILE A 186 -27.50 -13.35 -14.51
N ARG A 187 -28.78 -13.63 -14.24
CA ARG A 187 -29.25 -14.56 -13.20
C ARG A 187 -28.64 -14.29 -11.82
N ARG A 188 -28.49 -13.02 -11.46
CA ARG A 188 -27.93 -12.58 -10.16
C ARG A 188 -28.69 -11.38 -9.62
N LYS A 189 -28.92 -11.35 -8.31
CA LYS A 189 -29.70 -10.31 -7.64
C LYS A 189 -28.85 -9.19 -7.01
N ASP A 190 -27.54 -9.40 -6.84
CA ASP A 190 -26.64 -8.52 -6.10
C ASP A 190 -25.25 -8.37 -6.75
N GLY A 191 -24.43 -7.47 -6.19
CA GLY A 191 -23.04 -7.27 -6.60
C GLY A 191 -22.87 -6.41 -7.85
N PHE A 192 -23.93 -5.74 -8.31
CA PHE A 192 -23.89 -4.77 -9.38
C PHE A 192 -24.86 -3.61 -9.13
N HIS A 193 -24.60 -2.49 -9.79
CA HIS A 193 -25.47 -1.32 -9.87
C HIS A 193 -25.70 -1.02 -11.34
N VAL A 194 -26.93 -0.64 -11.69
CA VAL A 194 -27.29 -0.29 -13.06
C VAL A 194 -27.75 1.16 -13.08
N HIS A 195 -27.31 1.90 -14.08
CA HIS A 195 -27.86 3.21 -14.41
C HIS A 195 -28.39 3.19 -15.83
N LEU A 196 -29.62 3.65 -16.03
CA LEU A 196 -30.30 3.70 -17.31
C LEU A 196 -30.53 5.15 -17.73
N GLY A 197 -29.67 5.59 -18.65
CA GLY A 197 -29.87 6.82 -19.41
C GLY A 197 -30.96 6.64 -20.47
N THR A 198 -31.22 7.70 -21.24
CA THR A 198 -32.25 7.68 -22.30
C THR A 198 -31.84 6.85 -23.50
N THR A 199 -30.54 6.73 -23.79
CA THR A 199 -30.01 6.02 -24.97
C THR A 199 -28.97 4.95 -24.63
N ARG A 200 -28.53 4.88 -23.37
CA ARG A 200 -27.46 3.98 -22.91
C ARG A 200 -27.75 3.51 -21.51
N PHE A 201 -27.16 2.39 -21.15
CA PHE A 201 -27.11 1.93 -19.77
C PHE A 201 -25.67 1.61 -19.37
N SER A 202 -25.38 1.72 -18.09
CA SER A 202 -24.14 1.27 -17.50
C SER A 202 -24.40 0.25 -16.39
N ILE A 203 -23.55 -0.75 -16.31
CA ILE A 203 -23.55 -1.72 -15.22
C ILE A 203 -22.18 -1.68 -14.55
N VAL A 204 -22.17 -1.37 -13.26
CA VAL A 204 -20.97 -1.34 -12.44
C VAL A 204 -21.03 -2.50 -11.45
N SER A 205 -20.09 -3.44 -11.52
CA SER A 205 -20.10 -4.67 -10.73
C SER A 205 -18.75 -4.95 -10.04
N SER A 206 -18.77 -5.77 -8.99
CA SER A 206 -17.55 -6.30 -8.35
C SER A 206 -16.94 -7.51 -9.07
N PHE A 207 -17.57 -7.95 -10.16
CA PHE A 207 -17.18 -9.11 -10.96
C PHE A 207 -17.33 -8.81 -12.45
N ASP A 208 -16.60 -9.53 -13.29
CA ASP A 208 -16.72 -9.42 -14.75
C ASP A 208 -18.08 -9.96 -15.20
N ILE A 209 -19.00 -9.05 -15.53
CA ILE A 209 -20.38 -9.38 -15.84
C ILE A 209 -20.54 -10.15 -17.16
N VAL A 210 -19.69 -9.86 -18.16
CA VAL A 210 -19.70 -10.54 -19.46
C VAL A 210 -19.26 -11.98 -19.25
N LYS A 211 -18.16 -12.19 -18.54
CA LYS A 211 -17.67 -13.54 -18.21
C LYS A 211 -18.65 -14.32 -17.33
N ALA A 212 -19.21 -13.68 -16.30
CA ALA A 212 -20.09 -14.35 -15.33
C ALA A 212 -21.43 -14.78 -15.95
N SER A 213 -21.91 -14.03 -16.93
CA SER A 213 -23.19 -14.31 -17.60
C SER A 213 -23.07 -15.28 -18.79
N GLY A 214 -21.84 -15.55 -19.26
CA GLY A 214 -21.59 -16.41 -20.41
C GLY A 214 -21.92 -15.79 -21.76
N PHE A 215 -22.28 -14.50 -21.79
CA PHE A 215 -22.55 -13.75 -23.01
C PHE A 215 -21.26 -13.16 -23.60
N THR A 216 -21.31 -12.81 -24.89
CA THR A 216 -20.42 -11.78 -25.45
C THR A 216 -20.93 -10.39 -25.06
N ALA A 217 -20.10 -9.35 -25.21
CA ALA A 217 -20.52 -7.98 -24.91
C ALA A 217 -21.79 -7.57 -25.68
N ASP A 218 -21.81 -7.83 -26.99
CA ASP A 218 -22.96 -7.51 -27.85
C ASP A 218 -24.20 -8.33 -27.52
N ALA A 219 -24.03 -9.61 -27.16
CA ALA A 219 -25.15 -10.47 -26.79
C ALA A 219 -25.75 -10.06 -25.44
N LEU A 220 -24.90 -9.63 -24.48
CA LEU A 220 -25.35 -9.06 -23.22
C LEU A 220 -26.13 -7.76 -23.44
N GLU A 221 -25.60 -6.86 -24.29
CA GLU A 221 -26.29 -5.62 -24.66
C GLU A 221 -27.67 -5.89 -25.24
N ALA A 222 -27.76 -6.80 -26.22
CA ALA A 222 -29.00 -7.18 -26.87
C ALA A 222 -29.99 -7.81 -25.88
N ALA A 223 -29.53 -8.74 -25.03
CA ALA A 223 -30.38 -9.42 -24.05
C ALA A 223 -30.96 -8.45 -23.00
N VAL A 224 -30.14 -7.50 -22.52
CA VAL A 224 -30.61 -6.46 -21.58
C VAL A 224 -31.61 -5.54 -22.26
N GLY A 225 -31.34 -5.09 -23.49
CA GLY A 225 -32.27 -4.27 -24.27
C GLY A 225 -33.61 -4.95 -24.53
N GLU A 226 -33.59 -6.24 -24.88
CA GLU A 226 -34.82 -7.02 -25.11
C GLU A 226 -35.63 -7.21 -23.82
N ASN A 227 -34.97 -7.53 -22.69
CA ASN A 227 -35.66 -7.70 -21.41
C ASN A 227 -36.27 -6.36 -20.93
N LEU A 228 -35.54 -5.25 -21.06
CA LEU A 228 -36.06 -3.90 -20.80
C LEU A 228 -37.32 -3.60 -21.63
N ALA A 229 -37.30 -3.89 -22.94
CA ALA A 229 -38.44 -3.66 -23.83
C ALA A 229 -39.65 -4.55 -23.52
N LYS A 230 -39.43 -5.78 -23.01
CA LYS A 230 -40.54 -6.63 -22.53
C LYS A 230 -41.19 -6.05 -21.29
N ARG A 231 -40.39 -5.59 -20.34
CA ARG A 231 -40.87 -5.05 -19.06
C ARG A 231 -41.69 -3.77 -19.22
N LEU A 232 -41.20 -2.83 -20.00
CA LEU A 232 -41.90 -1.56 -20.22
C LEU A 232 -43.23 -1.75 -20.95
N ARG A 233 -43.38 -2.81 -21.76
CA ARG A 233 -44.67 -3.16 -22.40
C ARG A 233 -45.70 -3.70 -21.42
N HIS A 234 -45.27 -4.50 -20.44
CA HIS A 234 -46.19 -5.09 -19.46
C HIS A 234 -46.77 -4.04 -18.50
N GLU A 235 -46.00 -3.06 -18.07
CA GLU A 235 -46.49 -2.03 -17.14
C GLU A 235 -47.39 -0.96 -17.75
N HIS A 236 -47.40 -0.81 -19.09
CA HIS A 236 -48.33 0.10 -19.77
C HIS A 236 -49.62 -0.63 -20.21
N SER A 237 -49.75 -1.92 -19.91
CA SER A 237 -50.93 -2.74 -20.22
C SER A 237 -51.85 -2.97 -19.01
N ASP A 238 -51.42 -2.53 -17.82
CA ASP A 238 -52.18 -2.54 -16.56
C ASP A 238 -52.53 -1.10 -16.15
#